data_AF-A0A1Y2SFD1-F1
#
_entry.id   AF-A0A1Y2SFD1-F1
#
_cell.length_a   1.000
_cell.length_b   1.000
_cell.length_c   1.000
_cell.angle_alpha   90.00
_cell.angle_beta   90.00
_cell.angle_gamma   90.00
#
_symmetry.space_group_name_H-M   'P 1'
#
loop_
_entity.id
_entity.type
_entity.pdbx_description
1 polymer ?
#
loop_
_entity_poly.entity_id
_entity_poly.type
_entity_poly.pdbx_seq_one_letter_code
_entity_poly.pdbx_strand_id
1 'polypeptide(L)'
;MYIQKYQMYVRVTSYDENSPEFPSKKNWFDASEWLNSSQYIKVHDAYLINKKFVPIENLDTLKALSITMTLQDEIDNSRKFPELHELQNMETIKFLHLMQDKISYEYIYTKFDKESLKPILDFFLIKFPHKDKKYELLVMRRKYEDEYVYDRYDSIYRENEWHKSNKDTLTYRDYLAGKIDSYKQ
;
A
#
# COMPACT_ATOMS: atom_id res chain seq x y z
N MET A 1 4.34 -4.31 31.62
CA MET A 1 3.82 -3.52 30.48
C MET A 1 4.47 -3.96 29.16
N TYR A 2 4.61 -5.29 28.92
CA TYR A 2 5.23 -5.86 27.72
C TYR A 2 4.23 -6.17 26.60
N ILE A 3 2.94 -6.31 26.94
CA ILE A 3 1.88 -6.73 26.01
C ILE A 3 1.58 -5.64 24.95
N GLN A 4 1.63 -4.35 25.31
CA GLN A 4 1.34 -3.25 24.37
C GLN A 4 2.37 -3.12 23.22
N LYS A 5 3.62 -3.56 23.45
CA LYS A 5 4.67 -3.54 22.44
C LYS A 5 4.31 -4.43 21.26
N TYR A 6 3.83 -5.63 21.54
CA TYR A 6 3.57 -6.67 20.54
C TYR A 6 2.12 -6.75 20.09
N GLN A 7 1.21 -6.13 20.84
CA GLN A 7 -0.20 -6.11 20.50
C GLN A 7 -0.43 -5.31 19.20
N MET A 8 -1.10 -5.94 18.24
CA MET A 8 -1.50 -5.37 16.95
C MET A 8 -2.98 -5.68 16.73
N TYR A 9 -3.63 -5.00 15.78
CA TYR A 9 -4.98 -5.34 15.35
C TYR A 9 -5.13 -5.37 13.83
N VAL A 10 -6.08 -6.20 13.38
CA VAL A 10 -6.67 -6.13 12.03
C VAL A 10 -8.11 -5.65 12.13
N ARG A 11 -8.60 -4.96 11.10
CA ARG A 11 -10.03 -4.65 10.99
C ARG A 11 -10.73 -5.81 10.30
N VAL A 12 -11.79 -6.31 10.93
CA VAL A 12 -12.66 -7.34 10.36
C VAL A 12 -14.07 -6.78 10.21
N THR A 13 -14.79 -7.24 9.19
CA THR A 13 -16.18 -6.85 8.98
C THR A 13 -17.02 -7.23 10.19
N SER A 14 -17.83 -6.30 10.68
CA SER A 14 -18.88 -6.57 11.65
C SER A 14 -20.20 -6.68 10.89
N TYR A 15 -20.88 -7.81 11.00
CA TYR A 15 -22.20 -8.03 10.38
C TYR A 15 -23.36 -7.62 11.29
N ASP A 16 -23.08 -7.21 12.52
CA ASP A 16 -24.08 -6.68 13.43
C ASP A 16 -24.23 -5.17 13.22
N GLU A 17 -25.27 -4.77 12.49
CA GLU A 17 -25.61 -3.37 12.18
C GLU A 17 -25.94 -2.54 13.43
N ASN A 18 -26.30 -3.19 14.55
CA ASN A 18 -26.63 -2.51 15.80
C ASN A 18 -25.42 -2.34 16.73
N SER A 19 -24.28 -2.95 16.39
CA SER A 19 -23.05 -2.80 17.16
C SER A 19 -22.44 -1.40 16.96
N PRO A 20 -21.90 -0.75 18.00
CA PRO A 20 -21.13 0.49 17.83
C PRO A 20 -19.87 0.30 16.98
N GLU A 21 -19.47 -0.96 16.73
CA GLU A 21 -18.34 -1.31 15.87
C GLU A 21 -18.76 -1.58 14.42
N PHE A 22 -20.03 -1.38 14.04
CA PHE A 22 -20.43 -1.46 12.63
C PHE A 22 -19.82 -0.30 11.81
N PRO A 23 -19.29 -0.53 10.59
CA PRO A 23 -19.25 -1.79 9.85
C PRO A 23 -17.96 -2.62 10.07
N SER A 24 -17.04 -2.20 10.94
CA SER A 24 -15.79 -2.93 11.19
C SER A 24 -15.30 -2.83 12.63
N LYS A 25 -14.93 -3.99 13.20
CA LYS A 25 -14.33 -4.08 14.54
C LYS A 25 -12.83 -4.34 14.49
N LYS A 26 -12.13 -3.98 15.56
CA LYS A 26 -10.71 -4.30 15.74
C LYS A 26 -10.57 -5.69 16.36
N ASN A 27 -9.91 -6.60 15.66
CA ASN A 27 -9.49 -7.88 16.22
C ASN A 27 -8.03 -7.79 16.66
N TRP A 28 -7.80 -7.79 17.97
CA TRP A 28 -6.47 -7.66 18.58
C TRP A 28 -5.78 -9.02 18.69
N PHE A 29 -4.47 -9.05 18.46
CA PHE A 29 -3.65 -10.26 18.55
C PHE A 29 -2.22 -9.93 18.99
N ASP A 30 -1.48 -10.96 19.42
CA ASP A 30 -0.06 -10.85 19.72
C ASP A 30 0.77 -11.05 18.44
N ALA A 31 1.54 -10.02 18.06
CA ALA A 31 2.45 -10.04 16.92
C ALA A 31 3.93 -10.23 17.33
N SER A 32 4.18 -10.77 18.52
CA SER A 32 5.53 -10.98 19.07
C SER A 32 6.43 -11.81 18.15
N GLU A 33 5.89 -12.80 17.44
CA GLU A 33 6.62 -13.58 16.42
C GLU A 33 7.35 -12.68 15.41
N TRP A 34 6.67 -11.65 14.91
CA TRP A 34 7.20 -10.75 13.87
C TRP A 34 8.03 -9.62 14.46
N LEU A 35 7.57 -9.05 15.57
CA LEU A 35 8.15 -7.86 16.21
C LEU A 35 9.37 -8.17 17.11
N ASN A 36 9.63 -9.44 17.42
CA ASN A 36 10.91 -9.86 18.01
C ASN A 36 12.03 -9.92 16.97
N SER A 37 11.71 -9.94 15.68
CA SER A 37 12.70 -9.87 14.61
C SER A 37 13.12 -8.44 14.32
N SER A 38 14.36 -8.23 13.86
CA SER A 38 14.83 -6.92 13.39
C SER A 38 14.32 -6.55 11.99
N GLN A 39 13.50 -7.40 11.37
CA GLN A 39 12.93 -7.20 10.04
C GLN A 39 11.73 -6.25 10.09
N TYR A 40 10.91 -6.33 11.13
CA TYR A 40 9.68 -5.53 11.24
C TYR A 40 9.83 -4.47 12.33
N ILE A 41 9.41 -3.24 12.01
CA ILE A 41 9.30 -2.16 12.99
C ILE A 41 7.83 -1.80 13.13
N LYS A 42 7.29 -1.80 14.35
CA LYS A 42 5.93 -1.33 14.60
C LYS A 42 5.88 0.18 14.39
N VAL A 43 4.96 0.70 13.60
CA VAL A 43 4.81 2.17 13.45
C VAL A 43 3.43 2.66 13.85
N HIS A 44 2.48 1.73 13.92
CA HIS A 44 1.15 1.90 14.45
C HIS A 44 0.64 0.52 14.87
N ASP A 45 -0.42 0.43 15.68
CA ASP A 45 -1.04 -0.87 16.06
C ASP A 45 -1.64 -1.66 14.87
N ALA A 46 -1.62 -1.09 13.66
CA ALA A 46 -2.11 -1.73 12.43
C ALA A 46 -1.06 -1.81 11.31
N TYR A 47 0.09 -1.12 11.47
CA TYR A 47 1.06 -0.90 10.40
C TYR A 47 2.46 -1.26 10.87
N LEU A 48 3.19 -1.96 10.01
CA LEU A 48 4.59 -2.31 10.19
C LEU A 48 5.43 -1.73 9.06
N ILE A 49 6.70 -1.47 9.34
CA ILE A 49 7.72 -1.33 8.30
C ILE A 49 8.42 -2.67 8.15
N ASN A 50 8.35 -3.28 6.98
CA ASN A 50 9.13 -4.47 6.63
C ASN A 50 10.45 -4.04 5.99
N LYS A 51 11.57 -4.16 6.69
CA LYS A 51 12.90 -3.76 6.18
C LYS A 51 13.44 -4.68 5.08
N LYS A 52 12.84 -5.86 4.90
CA LYS A 52 13.21 -6.84 3.87
C LYS A 52 12.07 -7.01 2.86
N PHE A 53 11.30 -5.95 2.60
CA PHE A 53 10.31 -5.98 1.52
C PHE A 53 11.03 -6.26 0.19
N VAL A 54 10.39 -7.00 -0.70
CA VAL A 54 10.91 -7.17 -2.06
C VAL A 54 10.63 -5.88 -2.83
N PRO A 55 11.63 -5.18 -3.37
CA PRO A 55 11.42 -3.98 -4.18
C PRO A 55 10.64 -4.30 -5.46
N ILE A 56 9.93 -3.32 -6.03
CA ILE A 56 9.34 -3.44 -7.37
C ILE A 56 10.43 -3.06 -8.39
N GLU A 57 11.56 -3.75 -8.34
CA GLU A 57 12.66 -3.59 -9.30
C GLU A 57 12.58 -4.69 -10.35
N ASN A 58 12.96 -4.38 -11.59
CA ASN A 58 12.81 -5.28 -12.74
C ASN A 58 11.37 -5.79 -12.85
N LEU A 59 10.46 -4.90 -13.22
CA LEU A 59 9.14 -5.27 -13.69
C LEU A 59 9.32 -6.19 -14.91
N ASP A 60 9.38 -7.50 -14.67
CA ASP A 60 9.10 -8.44 -15.73
C ASP A 60 7.73 -8.11 -16.33
N THR A 61 7.51 -8.55 -17.55
CA THR A 61 6.33 -8.17 -18.34
C THR A 61 5.03 -8.40 -17.59
N LEU A 62 4.95 -9.44 -16.75
CA LEU A 62 3.75 -9.78 -15.99
C LEU A 62 3.49 -8.80 -14.85
N LYS A 63 4.51 -8.45 -14.05
CA LYS A 63 4.38 -7.44 -13.00
C LYS A 63 4.07 -6.06 -13.57
N ALA A 64 4.73 -5.70 -14.67
CA ALA A 64 4.46 -4.44 -15.38
C ALA A 64 2.99 -4.37 -15.84
N LEU A 65 2.49 -5.48 -16.38
CA LEU A 65 1.11 -5.60 -16.84
C LEU A 65 0.12 -5.52 -15.68
N SER A 66 0.37 -6.18 -14.54
CA SER A 66 -0.52 -6.10 -13.38
C SER A 66 -0.65 -4.67 -12.84
N ILE A 67 0.46 -3.96 -12.65
CA ILE A 67 0.43 -2.55 -12.21
C ILE A 67 -0.27 -1.67 -13.26
N THR A 68 -0.01 -1.93 -14.54
CA THR A 68 -0.65 -1.22 -15.65
C THR A 68 -2.17 -1.38 -15.61
N MET A 69 -2.67 -2.61 -15.51
CA MET A 69 -4.11 -2.88 -15.45
C MET A 69 -4.75 -2.21 -14.23
N THR A 70 -4.12 -2.26 -13.07
CA THR A 70 -4.60 -1.60 -11.84
C THR A 70 -4.65 -0.08 -11.98
N LEU A 71 -3.64 0.50 -12.62
CA LEU A 71 -3.61 1.93 -12.89
C LEU A 71 -4.69 2.35 -13.89
N GLN A 72 -4.88 1.57 -14.97
CA GLN A 72 -5.92 1.84 -15.96
C GLN A 72 -7.32 1.73 -15.36
N ASP A 73 -7.61 0.68 -14.58
CA ASP A 73 -8.90 0.52 -13.90
C ASP A 73 -9.22 1.77 -13.06
N GLU A 74 -8.26 2.30 -12.31
CA GLU A 74 -8.50 3.51 -11.52
C GLU A 74 -8.63 4.78 -12.38
N ILE A 75 -7.88 4.92 -13.47
CA ILE A 75 -8.01 6.05 -14.41
C ILE A 75 -9.40 6.04 -15.08
N ASP A 76 -9.84 4.87 -15.53
CA ASP A 76 -11.13 4.67 -16.20
C ASP A 76 -12.32 4.98 -15.29
N ASN A 77 -12.17 4.72 -13.99
CA ASN A 77 -13.19 4.99 -12.99
C ASN A 77 -13.07 6.36 -12.30
N SER A 78 -11.94 7.05 -12.43
CA SER A 78 -11.70 8.33 -11.74
C SER A 78 -12.40 9.50 -12.42
N ARG A 79 -13.10 10.30 -11.62
CA ARG A 79 -13.68 11.60 -12.04
C ARG A 79 -12.91 12.81 -11.50
N LYS A 80 -11.87 12.56 -10.69
CA LYS A 80 -11.17 13.59 -9.91
C LYS A 80 -10.21 14.41 -10.77
N PHE A 81 -9.65 13.82 -11.82
CA PHE A 81 -8.65 14.45 -12.68
C PHE A 81 -9.09 14.39 -14.14
N PRO A 82 -9.87 15.38 -14.62
CA PRO A 82 -10.34 15.42 -16.00
C PRO A 82 -9.22 15.34 -17.03
N GLU A 83 -8.02 15.82 -16.68
CA GLU A 83 -6.86 15.74 -17.56
C GLU A 83 -6.36 14.31 -17.81
N LEU A 84 -6.73 13.33 -16.96
CA LEU A 84 -6.42 11.91 -17.19
C LEU A 84 -7.44 11.24 -18.12
N HIS A 85 -8.54 11.90 -18.49
CA HIS A 85 -9.57 11.31 -19.35
C HIS A 85 -9.05 10.89 -20.73
N GLU A 86 -7.97 11.51 -21.23
CA GLU A 86 -7.37 11.09 -22.51
C GLU A 86 -6.66 9.74 -22.45
N LEU A 87 -6.37 9.26 -21.23
CA LEU A 87 -5.83 7.93 -21.02
C LEU A 87 -6.93 6.88 -20.83
N GLN A 88 -8.20 7.30 -20.70
CA GLN A 88 -9.30 6.38 -20.42
C GLN A 88 -9.58 5.45 -21.60
N ASN A 89 -9.87 4.18 -21.28
CA ASN A 89 -10.14 3.12 -22.25
C ASN A 89 -9.03 2.94 -23.29
N MET A 90 -7.81 3.43 -23.01
CA MET A 90 -6.65 3.18 -23.85
C MET A 90 -6.35 1.69 -23.88
N GLU A 91 -6.04 1.15 -25.05
CA GLU A 91 -5.63 -0.25 -25.17
C GLU A 91 -4.44 -0.56 -24.24
N THR A 92 -4.56 -1.61 -23.43
CA THR A 92 -3.59 -1.94 -22.37
C THR A 92 -2.15 -2.02 -22.85
N ILE A 93 -1.89 -2.62 -24.01
CA ILE A 93 -0.53 -2.70 -24.56
C ILE A 93 0.00 -1.32 -24.97
N LYS A 94 -0.86 -0.43 -25.48
CA LYS A 94 -0.47 0.96 -25.77
C LYS A 94 -0.17 1.74 -24.49
N PHE A 95 -0.99 1.57 -23.47
CA PHE A 95 -0.76 2.20 -22.17
C PHE A 95 0.51 1.70 -21.50
N LEU A 96 0.76 0.38 -21.54
CA LEU A 96 1.99 -0.23 -21.04
C LEU A 96 3.23 0.39 -21.69
N HIS A 97 3.26 0.48 -23.03
CA HIS A 97 4.36 1.15 -23.74
C HIS A 97 4.45 2.64 -23.44
N LEU A 98 3.29 3.33 -23.29
CA LEU A 98 3.27 4.75 -22.94
C LEU A 98 3.92 5.00 -21.57
N MET A 99 3.71 4.10 -20.61
CA MET A 99 4.19 4.23 -19.22
C MET A 99 5.53 3.53 -18.96
N GLN A 100 6.05 2.81 -19.96
CA GLN A 100 7.35 2.18 -19.88
C GLN A 100 8.42 3.19 -19.46
N ASP A 101 9.23 2.81 -18.47
CA ASP A 101 10.30 3.62 -17.86
C ASP A 101 9.85 4.95 -17.21
N LYS A 102 8.55 5.22 -17.14
CA LYS A 102 7.97 6.43 -16.53
C LYS A 102 7.35 6.16 -15.17
N ILE A 103 7.06 4.89 -14.85
CA ILE A 103 6.54 4.49 -13.55
C ILE A 103 7.69 4.35 -12.56
N SER A 104 7.49 4.91 -11.38
CA SER A 104 8.33 4.64 -10.21
C SER A 104 7.43 4.25 -9.03
N TYR A 105 8.03 3.87 -7.90
CA TYR A 105 7.26 3.51 -6.72
C TYR A 105 7.93 4.01 -5.44
N GLU A 106 7.14 4.02 -4.37
CA GLU A 106 7.59 4.22 -3.01
C GLU A 106 6.92 3.18 -2.12
N TYR A 107 7.71 2.39 -1.39
CA TYR A 107 7.18 1.52 -0.36
C TYR A 107 6.70 2.34 0.84
N ILE A 108 5.53 2.01 1.38
CA ILE A 108 4.87 2.78 2.44
C ILE A 108 4.93 2.05 3.77
N TYR A 109 4.28 0.89 3.86
CA TYR A 109 4.23 0.03 5.05
C TYR A 109 3.72 -1.37 4.67
N THR A 110 3.66 -2.28 5.63
CA THR A 110 3.01 -3.59 5.55
C THR A 110 1.87 -3.66 6.55
N LYS A 111 0.75 -4.29 6.16
CA LYS A 111 -0.35 -4.67 7.05
C LYS A 111 -0.42 -6.18 7.23
N PHE A 112 -1.05 -6.57 8.33
CA PHE A 112 -1.43 -7.95 8.56
C PHE A 112 -2.65 -8.32 7.73
N ASP A 113 -2.61 -9.52 7.16
CA ASP A 113 -3.79 -10.14 6.58
C ASP A 113 -4.79 -10.51 7.68
N LYS A 114 -6.07 -10.28 7.41
CA LYS A 114 -7.14 -10.38 8.42
C LYS A 114 -7.45 -11.82 8.85
N GLU A 115 -7.09 -12.80 8.02
CA GLU A 115 -7.40 -14.22 8.25
C GLU A 115 -6.19 -14.95 8.84
N SER A 116 -5.04 -14.83 8.19
CA SER A 116 -3.80 -15.52 8.58
C SER A 116 -3.03 -14.80 9.69
N LEU A 117 -3.32 -13.52 9.95
CA LEU A 117 -2.57 -12.66 10.87
C LEU A 117 -1.07 -12.63 10.57
N LYS A 118 -0.69 -12.76 9.29
CA LYS A 118 0.68 -12.61 8.80
C LYS A 118 0.88 -11.25 8.13
N PRO A 119 2.06 -10.61 8.25
CA PRO A 119 2.33 -9.30 7.67
C PRO A 119 2.72 -9.44 6.18
N ILE A 120 1.73 -9.75 5.35
CA ILE A 120 1.91 -10.12 3.93
C ILE A 120 1.28 -9.14 2.94
N LEU A 121 0.66 -8.06 3.43
CA LEU A 121 0.03 -7.04 2.60
C LEU A 121 0.95 -5.81 2.54
N ASP A 122 1.76 -5.71 1.51
CA ASP A 122 2.67 -4.57 1.33
C ASP A 122 1.97 -3.44 0.59
N PHE A 123 2.27 -2.19 0.94
CA PHE A 123 1.64 -1.02 0.34
C PHE A 123 2.68 -0.16 -0.36
N PHE A 124 2.35 0.26 -1.57
CA PHE A 124 3.21 1.06 -2.43
C PHE A 124 2.44 2.24 -3.00
N LEU A 125 3.08 3.41 -3.08
CA LEU A 125 2.63 4.48 -3.97
C LEU A 125 3.28 4.28 -5.33
N ILE A 126 2.49 3.91 -6.33
CA ILE A 126 2.91 3.88 -7.73
C ILE A 126 2.80 5.28 -8.29
N LYS A 127 3.92 5.83 -8.77
CA LYS A 127 4.03 7.20 -9.26
C LYS A 127 4.16 7.18 -10.78
N PHE A 128 3.40 8.01 -11.46
CA PHE A 128 3.41 8.10 -12.90
C PHE A 128 3.21 9.54 -13.37
N PRO A 129 3.89 9.96 -14.46
CA PRO A 129 3.68 11.25 -15.07
C PRO A 129 2.55 11.19 -16.10
N HIS A 130 1.88 12.31 -16.30
CA HIS A 130 1.04 12.56 -17.45
C HIS A 130 1.09 14.04 -17.82
N LYS A 131 1.57 14.34 -19.04
CA LYS A 131 1.97 15.69 -19.46
C LYS A 131 2.96 16.30 -18.44
N ASP A 132 2.76 17.55 -18.05
CA ASP A 132 3.60 18.26 -17.09
C ASP A 132 3.21 18.02 -15.62
N LYS A 133 2.37 17.00 -15.35
CA LYS A 133 1.86 16.67 -14.02
C LYS A 133 2.30 15.28 -13.60
N LYS A 134 2.39 15.08 -12.29
CA LYS A 134 2.71 13.79 -11.67
C LYS A 134 1.61 13.36 -10.72
N TYR A 135 1.34 12.07 -10.74
CA TYR A 135 0.28 11.43 -9.99
C TYR A 135 0.82 10.24 -9.22
N GLU A 136 0.08 9.83 -8.21
CA GLU A 136 0.39 8.66 -7.39
C GLU A 136 -0.88 7.86 -7.08
N LEU A 137 -0.75 6.54 -7.05
CA LEU A 137 -1.81 5.60 -6.72
C LEU A 137 -1.33 4.68 -5.60
N LEU A 138 -2.11 4.58 -4.53
CA LEU A 138 -1.83 3.62 -3.46
C LEU A 138 -2.30 2.23 -3.89
N VAL A 139 -1.35 1.31 -4.05
CA VAL A 139 -1.61 -0.09 -4.38
C VAL A 139 -1.22 -0.98 -3.21
N MET A 140 -2.00 -2.04 -3.03
CA MET A 140 -1.69 -3.14 -2.14
C MET A 140 -1.10 -4.27 -2.98
N ARG A 141 0.06 -4.78 -2.55
CA ARG A 141 0.67 -6.00 -3.08
C ARG A 141 0.40 -7.15 -2.12
N ARG A 142 -0.07 -8.26 -2.67
CA ARG A 142 -0.18 -9.55 -1.98
C ARG A 142 0.44 -10.66 -2.82
N LYS A 143 0.77 -11.77 -2.18
CA LYS A 143 1.11 -13.01 -2.91
C LYS A 143 -0.16 -13.79 -3.19
N TYR A 144 -0.30 -14.24 -4.43
CA TYR A 144 -1.28 -15.23 -4.83
C TYR A 144 -0.50 -16.38 -5.48
N GLU A 145 -0.61 -17.57 -4.90
CA GLU A 145 0.31 -18.67 -5.19
C GLU A 145 1.76 -18.21 -4.96
N ASP A 146 2.60 -18.20 -5.99
CA ASP A 146 4.01 -17.75 -5.93
C ASP A 146 4.24 -16.39 -6.60
N GLU A 147 3.19 -15.74 -7.11
CA GLU A 147 3.27 -14.48 -7.84
C GLU A 147 2.75 -13.29 -7.03
N TYR A 148 3.27 -12.10 -7.37
CA TYR A 148 2.79 -10.86 -6.80
C TYR A 148 1.62 -10.28 -7.60
N VAL A 149 0.52 -10.02 -6.91
CA VAL A 149 -0.66 -9.35 -7.47
C VAL A 149 -0.78 -7.96 -6.83
N TYR A 150 -1.15 -6.98 -7.63
CA TYR A 150 -1.27 -5.58 -7.24
C TYR A 150 -2.72 -5.12 -7.37
N ASP A 151 -3.37 -4.89 -6.24
CA ASP A 151 -4.75 -4.42 -6.18
C ASP A 151 -4.77 -2.93 -5.84
N ARG A 152 -5.67 -2.15 -6.44
CA ARG A 152 -5.88 -0.75 -6.01
C ARG A 152 -6.41 -0.74 -4.58
N TYR A 153 -5.90 0.16 -3.76
CA TYR A 153 -6.37 0.32 -2.38
C TYR A 153 -7.08 1.64 -2.13
N ASP A 154 -6.74 2.65 -2.91
CA ASP A 154 -7.26 4.01 -2.78
C ASP A 154 -7.33 4.65 -4.17
N SER A 155 -7.84 5.88 -4.24
CA SER A 155 -7.92 6.64 -5.48
C SER A 155 -6.58 7.23 -5.92
N ILE A 156 -6.56 7.80 -7.12
CA ILE A 156 -5.42 8.60 -7.60
C ILE A 156 -5.30 9.91 -6.79
N TYR A 157 -4.05 10.30 -6.58
CA TYR A 157 -3.61 11.54 -5.95
C TYR A 157 -2.67 12.30 -6.89
N ARG A 158 -2.54 13.61 -6.74
CA ARG A 158 -1.38 14.31 -7.30
C ARG A 158 -0.16 13.99 -6.45
N GLU A 159 1.03 14.20 -7.02
CA GLU A 159 2.29 13.99 -6.31
C GLU A 159 2.29 14.60 -4.89
N ASN A 160 2.62 13.76 -3.90
CA ASN A 160 2.63 14.05 -2.46
C ASN A 160 1.28 14.39 -1.80
N GLU A 161 0.14 14.35 -2.50
CA GLU A 161 -1.17 14.58 -1.86
C GLU A 161 -1.56 13.44 -0.91
N TRP A 162 -1.14 12.20 -1.20
CA TRP A 162 -1.42 11.08 -0.33
C TRP A 162 -0.76 11.28 1.04
N HIS A 163 0.52 11.67 1.06
CA HIS A 163 1.27 11.98 2.29
C HIS A 163 0.66 13.15 3.07
N LYS A 164 0.20 14.20 2.39
CA LYS A 164 -0.49 15.33 3.04
C LYS A 164 -1.77 14.89 3.73
N SER A 165 -2.51 13.98 3.08
CA SER A 165 -3.78 13.45 3.59
C SER A 165 -3.57 12.44 4.72
N ASN A 166 -2.40 11.78 4.77
CA ASN A 166 -2.04 10.74 5.73
C ASN A 166 -0.87 11.16 6.64
N LYS A 167 -0.75 12.45 6.97
CA LYS A 167 0.37 13.02 7.74
C LYS A 167 0.64 12.37 9.11
N ASP A 168 -0.39 11.76 9.71
CA ASP A 168 -0.32 11.12 11.02
C ASP A 168 0.10 9.64 10.92
N THR A 169 0.28 9.13 9.69
CA THR A 169 0.77 7.77 9.44
C THR A 169 2.27 7.80 9.19
N LEU A 170 3.03 7.13 10.06
CA LEU A 170 4.46 6.92 9.88
C LEU A 170 4.72 5.89 8.77
N THR A 171 5.59 6.24 7.83
CA THR A 171 5.89 5.45 6.63
C THR A 171 7.36 5.05 6.54
N TYR A 172 7.72 4.23 5.55
CA TYR A 172 9.11 3.89 5.28
C TYR A 172 9.97 5.13 4.96
N ARG A 173 9.39 6.15 4.32
CA ARG A 173 10.04 7.45 4.10
C ARG A 173 10.45 8.10 5.43
N ASP A 174 9.62 8.03 6.45
CA ASP A 174 9.90 8.58 7.78
C ASP A 174 10.98 7.77 8.53
N TYR A 175 10.98 6.44 8.33
CA TYR A 175 12.05 5.57 8.82
C TYR A 175 13.41 5.95 8.21
N LEU A 176 13.48 6.12 6.89
CA LEU A 176 14.70 6.55 6.20
C LEU A 176 15.16 7.95 6.66
N ALA A 177 14.23 8.83 7.01
CA ALA A 177 14.51 10.15 7.56
C ALA A 177 14.89 10.14 9.06
N GLY A 178 14.95 8.97 9.71
CA GLY A 178 15.32 8.84 11.12
C GLY A 178 14.25 9.30 12.11
N LYS A 179 12.99 9.47 11.68
CA LYS A 179 11.87 9.85 12.56
C LYS A 179 11.32 8.69 13.38
N ILE A 180 11.70 7.46 13.03
CA ILE A 180 11.25 6.24 13.70
C ILE A 180 12.46 5.64 14.42
N ASP A 181 12.46 5.76 15.75
CA ASP A 181 13.46 5.12 16.60
C ASP A 181 13.23 3.61 16.66
N SER A 182 13.96 2.86 15.82
CA SER A 182 13.93 1.39 15.81
C SER A 182 14.42 0.76 17.12
N TYR A 183 15.08 1.54 17.99
CA TYR A 183 15.71 1.09 19.23
C TYR A 183 14.89 1.41 20.50
N LYS A 184 13.76 2.13 20.40
CA LYS A 184 12.92 2.50 21.56
C LYS A 184 11.65 1.66 21.72
N GLN A 185 11.49 0.61 20.92
CA GLN A 185 10.40 -0.35 21.06
C GLN A 185 10.84 -1.50 21.93
#